data_AF-A0A2V7ZMC7-F1
#
_entry.id   AF-A0A2V7ZMC7-F1
#
_cell.length_a   1.000
_cell.length_b   1.000
_cell.length_c   1.000
_cell.angle_alpha   90.00
_cell.angle_beta   90.00
_cell.angle_gamma   90.00
#
_symmetry.space_group_name_H-M   'P 1'
#
loop_
_entity.id
_entity.type
_entity.pdbx_description
1 polymer ?
#
loop_
_entity_poly.entity_id
_entity_poly.type
_entity_poly.pdbx_seq_one_letter_code
_entity_poly.pdbx_strand_id
1 'polypeptide(L)'
;RIHRKEFNVKIPRDWGNKELTWSVTVRGITERAVGWLQPEWQIDPIYAGKTRNAESLKNTPPSLAVDMPSAVTLPDKLTLAATVQDDGLPTPRKGPPRRAVGQETPPTLKPLPDQPEIPVNVPTVGGRGRQGGAAGPQGLIVNWLVWRGPAAVTFDPATMPVKDAKAVATATFTKPGTYVLRARANDGELT
;
A
#
# COMPACT_ATOMS: atom_id res chain seq x y z
N ARG A 1 5.53 9.79 10.60
CA ARG A 1 5.46 8.66 9.64
C ARG A 1 5.17 7.41 10.45
N ILE A 2 3.94 6.88 10.42
CA ILE A 2 3.59 5.68 11.18
C ILE A 2 4.12 4.49 10.38
N HIS A 3 5.19 3.86 10.85
CA HIS A 3 5.61 2.56 10.37
C HIS A 3 4.54 1.57 10.85
N ARG A 4 3.72 1.05 9.94
CA ARG A 4 2.78 -0.03 10.27
C ARG A 4 3.65 -1.26 10.55
N LYS A 5 3.70 -1.64 11.83
CA LYS A 5 4.59 -2.64 12.41
C LYS A 5 4.25 -4.01 11.82
N GLU A 6 5.06 -4.50 10.90
CA GLU A 6 4.91 -5.85 10.36
C GLU A 6 6.21 -6.61 10.63
N PHE A 7 6.33 -7.14 11.84
CA PHE A 7 7.25 -8.25 12.08
C PHE A 7 6.45 -9.54 11.97
N ASN A 8 6.94 -10.48 11.17
CA ASN A 8 6.35 -11.81 11.04
C ASN A 8 7.21 -12.78 11.84
N VAL A 9 6.56 -13.59 12.67
CA VAL A 9 7.21 -14.68 13.39
C VAL A 9 6.58 -15.99 12.92
N LYS A 10 7.39 -16.84 12.30
CA LYS A 10 6.98 -18.21 11.98
C LYS A 10 6.95 -19.02 13.27
N ILE A 11 5.77 -19.51 13.62
CA ILE A 11 5.57 -20.37 14.77
C ILE A 11 5.38 -21.83 14.33
N PRO A 12 5.84 -22.82 15.13
CA PRO A 12 5.62 -24.24 14.88
C PRO A 12 4.13 -24.61 14.77
N ARG A 13 3.82 -25.70 14.05
CA ARG A 13 2.45 -26.19 13.87
C ARG A 13 1.78 -26.61 15.19
N ASP A 14 2.57 -27.04 16.16
CA ASP A 14 2.19 -27.50 17.50
C ASP A 14 2.28 -26.40 18.58
N TRP A 15 2.23 -25.11 18.18
CA TRP A 15 2.36 -23.99 19.09
C TRP A 15 1.33 -23.97 20.23
N GLY A 16 0.09 -24.39 19.96
CA GLY A 16 -0.99 -24.41 20.94
C GLY A 16 -1.21 -23.04 21.59
N ASN A 17 -1.36 -23.01 22.91
CA ASN A 17 -1.66 -21.82 23.71
C ASN A 17 -0.41 -21.11 24.28
N LYS A 18 0.74 -21.24 23.61
CA LYS A 18 2.01 -20.64 24.08
C LYS A 18 2.06 -19.14 23.78
N GLU A 19 2.84 -18.43 24.59
CA GLU A 19 3.11 -17.00 24.42
C GLU A 19 4.44 -16.76 23.69
N LEU A 20 4.44 -15.83 22.76
CA LEU A 20 5.62 -15.21 22.15
C LEU A 20 5.96 -13.96 22.96
N THR A 21 7.14 -13.95 23.59
CA THR A 21 7.69 -12.73 24.19
C THR A 21 8.86 -12.21 23.36
N TRP A 22 8.67 -11.06 22.72
CA TRP A 22 9.74 -10.34 22.06
C TRP A 22 10.35 -9.32 23.02
N SER A 23 11.69 -9.30 23.12
CA SER A 23 12.42 -8.36 23.98
C SER A 23 13.38 -7.52 23.15
N VAL A 24 13.43 -6.22 23.42
CA VAL A 24 14.43 -5.31 22.83
C VAL A 24 15.15 -4.57 23.94
N THR A 25 16.48 -4.64 23.93
CA THR A 25 17.32 -3.87 24.84
C THR A 25 17.92 -2.67 24.11
N VAL A 26 17.62 -1.46 24.58
CA VAL A 26 18.23 -0.22 24.08
C VAL A 26 18.85 0.52 25.25
N ARG A 27 20.16 0.79 25.18
CA ARG A 27 20.91 1.52 26.23
C ARG A 27 20.72 0.94 27.64
N GLY A 28 20.65 -0.39 27.74
CA GLY A 28 20.48 -1.11 29.01
C GLY A 28 19.03 -1.21 29.51
N ILE A 29 18.06 -0.61 28.83
CA ILE A 29 16.63 -0.73 29.15
C ILE A 29 16.03 -1.80 28.24
N THR A 30 15.39 -2.81 28.84
CA THR A 30 14.71 -3.89 28.11
C THR A 30 13.20 -3.65 28.08
N GLU A 31 12.67 -3.47 26.87
CA GLU A 31 11.24 -3.43 26.60
C GLU A 31 10.76 -4.80 26.12
N ARG A 32 9.53 -5.21 26.51
CA ARG A 32 8.94 -6.49 26.13
C ARG A 32 7.60 -6.32 25.45
N ALA A 33 7.33 -7.11 24.42
CA ALA A 33 6.04 -7.27 23.78
C ALA A 33 5.62 -8.74 23.82
N VAL A 34 4.47 -9.03 24.43
CA VAL A 34 3.92 -10.38 24.57
C VAL A 34 2.76 -10.58 23.60
N GLY A 35 2.65 -11.74 22.98
CA GLY A 35 1.53 -12.12 22.12
C GLY A 35 1.25 -13.62 22.15
N TRP A 36 0.05 -14.04 21.78
CA TRP A 36 -0.36 -15.45 21.68
C TRP A 36 -1.31 -15.62 20.49
N LEU A 37 -1.62 -16.87 20.13
CA LEU A 37 -2.61 -17.17 19.09
C LEU A 37 -4.01 -17.26 19.68
N GLN A 38 -4.98 -16.65 19.00
CA GLN A 38 -6.40 -16.96 19.18
C GLN A 38 -7.02 -17.31 17.82
N PRO A 39 -7.73 -18.43 17.70
CA PRO A 39 -8.37 -18.84 16.44
C PRO A 39 -9.28 -17.76 15.84
N GLU A 40 -9.99 -17.00 16.67
CA GLU A 40 -10.85 -15.89 16.28
C GLU A 40 -10.09 -14.69 15.68
N TRP A 41 -8.78 -14.57 15.93
CA TRP A 41 -7.91 -13.54 15.34
C TRP A 41 -7.24 -14.01 14.05
N GLN A 42 -7.55 -15.22 13.57
CA GLN A 42 -7.05 -15.69 12.30
C GLN A 42 -7.61 -14.81 11.18
N ILE A 43 -6.78 -13.87 10.72
CA ILE A 43 -7.05 -13.10 9.52
C ILE A 43 -6.77 -14.03 8.35
N ASP A 44 -7.80 -14.31 7.53
CA ASP A 44 -7.57 -14.86 6.20
C ASP A 44 -6.71 -13.84 5.43
N PRO A 45 -5.43 -14.16 5.13
CA PRO A 45 -4.49 -13.21 4.56
C PRO A 45 -4.93 -12.71 3.18
N ILE A 46 -5.89 -13.39 2.55
CA ILE A 46 -6.38 -13.12 1.20
C ILE A 46 -7.61 -12.20 1.23
N TYR A 47 -8.52 -12.34 2.22
CA TYR A 47 -9.83 -11.67 2.16
C TYR A 47 -10.22 -10.77 3.34
N ALA A 48 -9.47 -10.72 4.45
CA ALA A 48 -9.68 -9.75 5.54
C ALA A 48 -11.17 -9.53 5.95
N GLY A 49 -11.99 -10.59 5.91
CA GLY A 49 -13.43 -10.55 6.25
C GLY A 49 -14.41 -10.28 5.09
N LYS A 50 -13.96 -10.18 3.83
CA LYS A 50 -14.83 -10.09 2.65
C LYS A 50 -15.27 -11.47 2.17
N THR A 51 -16.51 -11.58 1.69
CA THR A 51 -17.03 -12.80 1.04
C THR A 51 -16.32 -13.05 -0.28
N ARG A 52 -15.81 -14.27 -0.46
CA ARG A 52 -15.17 -14.72 -1.71
C ARG A 52 -16.23 -14.90 -2.80
N ASN A 53 -15.94 -14.42 -4.01
CA ASN A 53 -16.68 -14.82 -5.21
C ASN A 53 -15.88 -15.89 -6.00
N ALA A 54 -16.43 -16.41 -7.10
CA ALA A 54 -15.77 -17.46 -7.89
C ALA A 54 -14.49 -17.00 -8.62
N GLU A 55 -14.32 -15.70 -8.86
CA GLU A 55 -13.14 -15.07 -9.48
C GLU A 55 -12.01 -14.92 -8.47
N SER A 56 -12.34 -14.31 -7.33
CA SER A 56 -11.56 -14.17 -6.11
C SER A 56 -10.91 -15.46 -5.60
N LEU A 57 -11.56 -16.61 -5.82
CA LEU A 57 -11.04 -17.93 -5.42
C LEU A 57 -9.94 -18.46 -6.34
N LYS A 58 -9.86 -17.96 -7.57
CA LYS A 58 -8.89 -18.37 -8.60
C LYS A 58 -7.74 -17.39 -8.73
N ASN A 59 -7.87 -16.18 -8.16
CA ASN A 59 -6.87 -15.13 -8.22
C ASN A 59 -5.58 -15.53 -7.48
N THR A 60 -4.44 -15.29 -8.11
CA THR A 60 -3.08 -15.49 -7.61
C THR A 60 -2.30 -14.17 -7.63
N PRO A 61 -1.47 -13.90 -6.61
CA PRO A 61 -0.77 -12.62 -6.53
C PRO A 61 0.22 -12.44 -7.69
N PRO A 62 0.43 -11.21 -8.19
CA PRO A 62 1.35 -10.95 -9.27
C PRO A 62 2.79 -11.24 -8.88
N SER A 63 3.54 -11.78 -9.83
CA SER A 63 4.98 -12.01 -9.71
C SER A 63 5.75 -10.89 -10.41
N LEU A 64 6.93 -10.56 -9.86
CA LEU A 64 7.73 -9.42 -10.30
C LEU A 64 9.21 -9.83 -10.40
N ALA A 65 9.81 -9.59 -11.56
CA ALA A 65 11.25 -9.69 -11.80
C ALA A 65 11.80 -8.32 -12.21
N VAL A 66 12.99 -7.97 -11.71
CA VAL A 66 13.66 -6.69 -12.01
C VAL A 66 15.04 -7.02 -12.56
N ASP A 67 15.35 -6.51 -13.75
CA ASP A 67 16.67 -6.65 -14.37
C ASP A 67 17.26 -5.26 -14.60
N MET A 68 18.32 -4.94 -13.87
CA MET A 68 18.78 -3.57 -13.69
C MET A 68 20.28 -3.46 -13.41
N PRO A 69 20.94 -2.38 -13.88
CA PRO A 69 22.32 -2.08 -13.50
C PRO A 69 22.46 -1.90 -11.99
N SER A 70 23.55 -2.44 -11.43
CA SER A 70 23.89 -2.29 -10.01
C SER A 70 24.57 -0.95 -9.68
N ALA A 71 24.98 -0.17 -10.69
CA ALA A 71 25.64 1.11 -10.55
C ALA A 71 25.20 2.11 -11.62
N VAL A 72 25.20 3.39 -11.26
CA VAL A 72 24.95 4.54 -12.15
C VAL A 72 25.90 5.67 -11.74
N THR A 73 26.46 6.38 -12.71
CA THR A 73 27.36 7.52 -12.46
C THR A 73 26.56 8.82 -12.51
N LEU A 74 26.62 9.64 -11.47
CA LEU A 74 25.96 10.95 -11.51
C LEU A 74 26.62 11.87 -12.55
N PRO A 75 25.85 12.70 -13.29
CA PRO A 75 24.42 13.00 -13.11
C PRO A 75 23.46 12.11 -13.92
N ASP A 76 23.92 10.94 -14.39
CA ASP A 76 23.10 10.07 -15.24
C ASP A 76 21.88 9.53 -14.49
N LYS A 77 20.83 9.26 -15.27
CA LYS A 77 19.59 8.65 -14.80
C LYS A 77 19.64 7.15 -15.02
N LEU A 78 18.94 6.42 -14.15
CA LEU A 78 18.85 4.96 -14.24
C LEU A 78 17.48 4.56 -14.80
N THR A 79 17.47 3.82 -15.90
CA THR A 79 16.24 3.21 -16.43
C THR A 79 15.93 1.95 -15.62
N LEU A 80 14.77 1.93 -14.98
CA LEU A 80 14.21 0.78 -14.28
C LEU A 80 13.28 0.01 -15.21
N ALA A 81 13.59 -1.27 -15.43
CA ALA A 81 12.75 -2.19 -16.17
C ALA A 81 12.36 -3.36 -15.26
N ALA A 82 11.06 -3.57 -15.11
CA ALA A 82 10.49 -4.72 -14.42
C ALA A 82 9.64 -5.54 -15.38
N THR A 83 9.75 -6.85 -15.26
CA THR A 83 8.86 -7.83 -15.91
C THR A 83 7.86 -8.31 -14.88
N VAL A 84 6.57 -8.29 -15.22
CA VAL A 84 5.47 -8.64 -14.32
C VAL A 84 4.60 -9.69 -14.97
N GLN A 85 4.27 -10.75 -14.24
CA GLN A 85 3.33 -11.77 -14.67
C GLN A 85 2.21 -11.90 -13.64
N ASP A 86 1.00 -12.06 -14.15
CA ASP A 86 -0.24 -12.10 -13.40
C ASP A 86 -1.24 -13.00 -14.15
N ASP A 87 -2.23 -13.55 -13.45
CA ASP A 87 -3.27 -14.39 -14.05
C ASP A 87 -4.40 -13.57 -14.71
N GLY A 88 -4.31 -12.24 -14.62
CA GLY A 88 -5.29 -11.30 -15.19
C GLY A 88 -6.50 -11.07 -14.29
N LEU A 89 -6.46 -11.57 -13.06
CA LEU A 89 -7.46 -11.33 -12.03
C LEU A 89 -6.94 -10.30 -11.00
N PRO A 90 -7.82 -9.50 -10.39
CA PRO A 90 -9.22 -9.30 -10.78
C PRO A 90 -9.31 -8.59 -12.13
N THR A 91 -10.34 -8.91 -12.90
CA THR A 91 -10.56 -8.22 -14.18
C THR A 91 -10.75 -6.72 -13.96
N PRO A 92 -9.97 -5.84 -14.65
CA PRO A 92 -10.08 -4.41 -14.45
C PRO A 92 -11.51 -3.92 -14.71
N ARG A 93 -12.03 -3.06 -13.82
CA ARG A 93 -13.38 -2.51 -13.96
C ARG A 93 -13.49 -1.74 -15.28
N LYS A 94 -14.32 -2.24 -16.21
CA LYS A 94 -14.64 -1.56 -17.46
C LYS A 94 -15.64 -0.43 -17.21
N GLY A 95 -15.16 0.72 -16.76
CA GLY A 95 -15.97 1.94 -16.70
C GLY A 95 -15.56 2.91 -15.59
N PRO A 96 -15.88 4.21 -15.75
CA PRO A 96 -15.73 5.15 -14.65
C PRO A 96 -16.52 4.63 -13.44
N PRO A 97 -16.03 4.82 -12.20
CA PRO A 97 -16.81 4.47 -11.04
C PRO A 97 -18.16 5.17 -11.18
N ARG A 98 -19.26 4.40 -11.17
CA ARG A 98 -20.59 4.98 -11.05
C ARG A 98 -20.53 5.83 -9.77
N ARG A 99 -20.48 7.15 -9.91
CA ARG A 99 -20.76 8.03 -8.78
C ARG A 99 -22.14 7.59 -8.30
N ALA A 100 -22.26 7.25 -7.02
CA ALA A 100 -23.56 7.03 -6.43
C ALA A 100 -24.33 8.34 -6.55
N VAL A 101 -25.14 8.49 -7.60
CA VAL A 101 -26.07 9.61 -7.74
C VAL A 101 -27.18 9.30 -6.75
N GLY A 102 -27.20 10.00 -5.62
CA GLY A 102 -28.20 9.83 -4.57
C GLY A 102 -27.66 9.77 -3.14
N GLN A 103 -26.34 9.78 -2.92
CA GLN A 103 -25.77 9.81 -1.56
C GLN A 103 -25.00 11.12 -1.27
N GLU A 104 -25.46 12.23 -1.84
CA GLU A 104 -25.07 13.58 -1.43
C GLU A 104 -26.21 14.31 -0.72
N THR A 105 -26.83 13.65 0.26
CA THR A 105 -27.20 14.40 1.46
C THR A 105 -26.12 14.08 2.48
N PRO A 106 -25.01 14.87 2.55
CA PRO A 106 -24.35 14.99 3.84
C PRO A 106 -25.47 15.30 4.85
N PRO A 107 -25.44 14.79 6.10
CA PRO A 107 -26.31 15.36 7.11
C PRO A 107 -25.97 16.85 7.14
N THR A 108 -26.81 17.67 6.51
CA THR A 108 -26.63 19.10 6.61
C THR A 108 -26.94 19.37 8.06
N LEU A 109 -25.90 19.68 8.85
CA LEU A 109 -26.05 20.44 10.09
C LEU A 109 -26.52 21.86 9.74
N LYS A 110 -27.57 21.97 8.91
CA LYS A 110 -28.35 23.17 8.73
C LYS A 110 -29.28 23.18 9.93
N PRO A 111 -29.12 24.12 10.88
CA PRO A 111 -30.05 24.26 11.97
C PRO A 111 -31.46 24.42 11.39
N LEU A 112 -32.46 23.81 12.02
CA LEU A 112 -33.85 24.20 11.77
C LEU A 112 -34.01 25.69 12.11
N PRO A 113 -34.97 26.42 11.51
CA PRO A 113 -35.10 27.88 11.66
C PRO A 113 -35.09 28.38 13.11
N ASP A 114 -35.49 27.53 14.07
CA ASP A 114 -35.64 27.87 15.49
C ASP A 114 -34.59 27.20 16.40
N GLN A 115 -33.51 26.65 15.84
CA GLN A 115 -32.49 25.95 16.63
C GLN A 115 -31.32 26.90 16.98
N PRO A 116 -30.93 27.02 18.27
CA PRO A 116 -29.80 27.86 18.67
C PRO A 116 -28.49 27.33 18.05
N GLU A 117 -27.65 28.23 17.55
CA GLU A 117 -26.36 27.88 16.94
C GLU A 117 -25.49 27.10 17.93
N ILE A 118 -25.08 25.90 17.54
CA ILE A 118 -24.17 25.07 18.33
C ILE A 118 -22.75 25.56 18.05
N PRO A 119 -22.01 26.08 19.04
CA PRO A 119 -20.62 26.50 18.81
C PRO A 119 -19.75 25.28 18.47
N VAL A 120 -19.24 25.25 17.24
CA VAL A 120 -18.31 24.22 16.78
C VAL A 120 -16.91 24.54 17.31
N ASN A 121 -16.51 23.92 18.42
CA ASN A 121 -15.19 24.14 19.04
C ASN A 121 -14.08 23.20 18.52
N VAL A 122 -14.21 22.70 17.29
CA VAL A 122 -13.16 21.87 16.66
C VAL A 122 -12.59 22.68 15.50
N PRO A 123 -11.32 23.09 15.53
CA PRO A 123 -10.68 23.75 14.40
C PRO A 123 -10.83 22.84 13.19
N THR A 124 -11.58 23.30 12.18
CA THR A 124 -11.65 22.64 10.89
C THR A 124 -10.22 22.56 10.36
N VAL A 125 -9.60 21.37 10.46
CA VAL A 125 -8.38 21.07 9.71
C VAL A 125 -8.73 21.35 8.27
N GLY A 126 -8.12 22.41 7.72
CA GLY A 126 -8.46 22.98 6.43
C GLY A 126 -8.71 21.88 5.41
N GLY A 127 -9.90 21.92 4.81
CA GLY A 127 -10.34 20.93 3.85
C GLY A 127 -9.24 20.71 2.84
N ARG A 128 -8.63 19.51 2.87
CA ARG A 128 -7.91 19.01 1.71
C ARG A 128 -8.91 19.09 0.58
N GLY A 129 -8.62 19.97 -0.37
CA GLY A 129 -9.44 20.17 -1.54
C GLY A 129 -9.92 18.82 -2.05
N ARG A 130 -11.22 18.75 -2.27
CA ARG A 130 -11.94 17.73 -3.02
C ARG A 130 -11.45 17.78 -4.48
N GLN A 131 -10.13 17.70 -4.70
CA GLN A 131 -9.56 17.36 -5.98
C GLN A 131 -10.01 15.92 -6.21
N GLY A 132 -10.91 15.76 -7.18
CA GLY A 132 -11.38 14.46 -7.61
C GLY A 132 -10.18 13.54 -7.72
N GLY A 133 -10.23 12.41 -7.01
CA GLY A 133 -9.23 11.37 -7.16
C GLY A 133 -9.18 11.03 -8.63
N ALA A 134 -8.19 11.59 -9.34
CA ALA A 134 -7.82 11.11 -10.64
C ALA A 134 -7.62 9.62 -10.43
N ALA A 135 -8.48 8.83 -11.07
CA ALA A 135 -8.43 7.40 -10.99
C ALA A 135 -7.00 7.01 -11.32
N GLY A 136 -6.23 6.58 -10.30
CA GLY A 136 -4.93 5.98 -10.54
C GLY A 136 -5.11 4.83 -11.52
N PRO A 137 -4.05 4.43 -12.26
CA PRO A 137 -4.14 3.31 -13.19
C PRO A 137 -4.84 2.12 -12.51
N GLN A 138 -5.93 1.67 -13.12
CA GLN A 138 -6.70 0.51 -12.64
C GLN A 138 -6.15 -0.76 -13.30
N GLY A 139 -6.21 -1.88 -12.57
CA GLY A 139 -5.62 -3.15 -12.99
C GLY A 139 -4.18 -3.32 -12.51
N LEU A 140 -3.44 -4.24 -13.13
CA LEU A 140 -2.07 -4.56 -12.76
C LEU A 140 -1.13 -3.35 -12.91
N ILE A 141 -0.59 -2.89 -11.78
CA ILE A 141 0.32 -1.76 -11.68
C ILE A 141 1.63 -2.13 -11.00
N VAL A 142 2.68 -1.37 -11.31
CA VAL A 142 3.93 -1.36 -10.56
C VAL A 142 4.12 0.00 -9.90
N ASN A 143 4.57 0.00 -8.64
CA ASN A 143 5.04 1.19 -7.95
C ASN A 143 6.50 1.04 -7.54
N TRP A 144 7.30 2.08 -7.80
CA TRP A 144 8.68 2.21 -7.35
C TRP A 144 8.80 3.12 -6.14
N LEU A 145 9.62 2.70 -5.17
CA LEU A 145 9.95 3.51 -4.01
C LEU A 145 11.40 3.30 -3.60
N VAL A 146 11.98 4.34 -3.01
CA VAL A 146 13.26 4.24 -2.28
C VAL A 146 12.99 3.68 -0.88
N TRP A 147 13.55 2.52 -0.57
CA TRP A 147 13.46 1.88 0.74
C TRP A 147 14.53 2.42 1.68
N ARG A 148 15.77 2.55 1.19
CA ARG A 148 16.92 3.14 1.90
C ARG A 148 17.81 3.90 0.92
N GLY A 149 18.52 4.92 1.41
CA GLY A 149 19.52 5.64 0.64
C GLY A 149 19.87 6.99 1.27
N PRO A 150 20.94 7.65 0.79
CA PRO A 150 21.42 8.94 1.31
C PRO A 150 20.54 10.14 0.93
N ALA A 151 19.61 9.99 -0.03
CA ALA A 151 18.65 11.01 -0.43
C ALA A 151 17.35 10.39 -0.96
N ALA A 152 16.38 11.24 -1.30
CA ALA A 152 15.22 10.82 -2.09
C ALA A 152 15.62 10.51 -3.54
N VAL A 153 14.85 9.65 -4.20
CA VAL A 153 14.96 9.31 -5.63
C VAL A 153 13.67 9.73 -6.30
N THR A 154 13.78 10.44 -7.42
CA THR A 154 12.61 10.82 -8.24
C THR A 154 12.39 9.76 -9.30
N PHE A 155 11.16 9.27 -9.41
CA PHE A 155 10.76 8.28 -10.41
C PHE A 155 9.78 8.89 -11.40
N ASP A 156 10.00 8.63 -12.69
CA ASP A 156 9.14 9.10 -13.76
C ASP A 156 8.79 7.95 -14.73
N PRO A 157 7.56 7.41 -14.68
CA PRO A 157 6.56 7.59 -13.61
C PRO A 157 6.91 6.78 -12.34
N ALA A 158 6.39 7.18 -11.17
CA ALA A 158 6.54 6.42 -9.93
C ALA A 158 5.56 5.23 -9.80
N THR A 159 4.37 5.37 -10.39
CA THR A 159 3.34 4.32 -10.47
C THR A 159 2.87 4.22 -11.91
N MET A 160 2.86 3.01 -12.46
CA MET A 160 2.54 2.78 -13.87
C MET A 160 1.70 1.51 -14.04
N PRO A 161 0.82 1.47 -15.05
CA PRO A 161 0.23 0.23 -15.51
C PRO A 161 1.32 -0.66 -16.14
N VAL A 162 1.16 -1.98 -15.99
CA VAL A 162 1.95 -2.95 -16.74
C VAL A 162 1.42 -3.05 -18.15
N LYS A 163 2.30 -3.00 -19.15
CA LYS A 163 1.97 -3.19 -20.57
C LYS A 163 2.89 -4.27 -21.15
N ASP A 164 2.31 -5.26 -21.84
CA ASP A 164 3.07 -6.37 -22.45
C ASP A 164 4.04 -7.05 -21.46
N ALA A 165 3.55 -7.31 -20.23
CA ALA A 165 4.33 -7.85 -19.10
C ALA A 165 5.51 -6.97 -18.66
N LYS A 166 5.58 -5.70 -19.06
CA LYS A 166 6.68 -4.78 -18.73
C LYS A 166 6.20 -3.50 -18.06
N ALA A 167 7.02 -3.00 -17.14
CA ALA A 167 6.89 -1.70 -16.50
C ALA A 167 8.25 -0.99 -16.53
N VAL A 168 8.30 0.19 -17.14
CA VAL A 168 9.52 0.97 -17.32
C VAL A 168 9.37 2.35 -16.67
N ALA A 169 10.36 2.74 -15.87
CA ALA A 169 10.42 4.04 -15.21
C ALA A 169 11.85 4.59 -15.21
N THR A 170 12.01 5.90 -15.11
CA THR A 170 13.31 6.55 -14.97
C THR A 170 13.54 6.98 -13.52
N ALA A 171 14.64 6.55 -12.91
CA ALA A 171 15.09 7.00 -11.59
C ALA A 171 16.17 8.08 -11.70
N THR A 172 16.00 9.17 -10.96
CA THR A 172 16.96 10.28 -10.86
C THR A 172 17.48 10.42 -9.44
N PHE A 173 18.80 10.47 -9.30
CA PHE A 173 19.52 10.56 -8.03
C PHE A 173 20.20 11.93 -7.89
N THR A 174 20.33 12.43 -6.66
CA THR A 174 20.95 13.74 -6.38
C THR A 174 22.19 13.66 -5.48
N LYS A 175 22.44 12.51 -4.86
CA LYS A 175 23.62 12.28 -4.01
C LYS A 175 24.24 10.92 -4.33
N PRO A 176 25.58 10.81 -4.34
CA PRO A 176 26.24 9.53 -4.46
C PRO A 176 26.01 8.67 -3.20
N GLY A 177 26.01 7.34 -3.36
CA GLY A 177 25.96 6.36 -2.28
C GLY A 177 25.11 5.14 -2.60
N THR A 178 24.92 4.27 -1.61
CA THR A 178 24.15 3.03 -1.77
C THR A 178 22.66 3.27 -1.55
N TYR A 179 21.85 2.85 -2.51
CA TYR A 179 20.39 2.90 -2.44
C TYR A 179 19.80 1.49 -2.45
N VAL A 180 18.71 1.30 -1.71
CA VAL A 180 17.84 0.13 -1.81
C VAL A 180 16.52 0.61 -2.38
N LEU A 181 16.22 0.21 -3.61
CA LEU A 181 14.96 0.47 -4.27
C LEU A 181 14.04 -0.73 -4.11
N ARG A 182 12.73 -0.49 -4.09
CA ARG A 182 11.71 -1.53 -4.06
C ARG A 182 10.70 -1.26 -5.15
N ALA A 183 10.43 -2.27 -5.97
CA ALA A 183 9.24 -2.33 -6.81
C ALA A 183 8.18 -3.20 -6.14
N ARG A 184 6.91 -2.84 -6.36
CA ARG A 184 5.75 -3.61 -5.92
C ARG A 184 4.76 -3.73 -7.06
N ALA A 185 4.38 -4.95 -7.42
CA ALA A 185 3.25 -5.22 -8.31
C ALA A 185 1.95 -5.33 -7.50
N ASN A 186 0.83 -4.87 -8.07
CA ASN A 186 -0.48 -4.89 -7.43
C ASN A 186 -1.57 -4.97 -8.51
N ASP A 187 -2.48 -5.94 -8.38
CA ASP A 187 -3.61 -6.24 -9.27
C ASP A 187 -4.92 -5.57 -8.80
N GLY A 188 -4.98 -5.11 -7.55
CA GLY A 188 -6.13 -4.49 -6.90
C GLY A 188 -6.84 -5.37 -5.87
N GLU A 189 -6.42 -6.63 -5.68
CA GLU A 189 -7.07 -7.57 -4.75
C GLU A 189 -6.05 -8.33 -3.88
N LEU A 190 -4.97 -8.86 -4.45
CA LEU A 190 -3.92 -9.61 -3.75
C LEU A 190 -2.57 -8.90 -3.88
N THR A 191 -2.00 -8.50 -2.75
CA THR A 191 -0.87 -7.53 -2.72
C THR A 191 0.31 -7.94 -1.88
#